data_AF-A0A7S9CA76-F1
#
_entry.id   AF-A0A7S9CA76-F1
#
_cell.length_a   1.000
_cell.length_b   1.000
_cell.length_c   1.000
_cell.angle_alpha   90.00
_cell.angle_beta   90.00
_cell.angle_gamma   90.00
#
_symmetry.space_group_name_H-M   'P 1'
#
loop_
_entity.id
_entity.type
_entity.pdbx_description
1 polymer ?
#
loop_
_entity_poly.entity_id
_entity_poly.type
_entity_poly.pdbx_seq_one_letter_code
_entity_poly.pdbx_strand_id
1 'polypeptide(L)'
;MGMMTLDQLNAAGPAEFVALLDGTYEHSPWIAERAAAKRPYLTLPQLKHALAAVVREASLDEQLGLIRAHPELAGKAMVAKTLTAESTNEQSQAGLTACTPEEFARIQRLNADYKAKFGWPFILAVRGPRGQGLAKAEIIATFARRLAGHPDFERAECLRNIHRIAEIRLNDKFGIEPTLGNQVWDWAEQLAVHSDPGFKEQGQLTVTYLTDAHRAVAARLLSWMREDCGFDEVTIDAVGNVVGIYHGSDPSAPRLLTGSHYDTVRNAGKYDGRLGILVPMLCVRELQRAGQRLPYGLEVVGFAEEEGQRYKATFLGSGALIDRFKPEWLDQQDAQGVSMRDAMLGAGLPATMEAIRALVRDPQRYRGFVELHIEQGPVLNELDLPLGIVTSINGSVRYLCEIQGMASHAGTTPMDRRRDAAAAVAELILYVERRASAVPDVVGTVGMLEVPAGSINVVPGRCKFSLDLRATTNTARDALDADVQAELARICARRGLSFSITPTENASAAPSDPAWQRRWEQVVEGLGLPVFRMPSGAGHDAMKLHEAMPQAMLFLRGLNSGISHNPLEAISNDDAELCVRAFQQLLENL
;
A
#
# COMPACT_ATOMS: atom_id res chain seq x y z
N MET A 1 -0.80 38.53 -1.64
CA MET A 1 0.11 38.43 -0.48
C MET A 1 1.35 37.69 -0.93
N GLY A 2 2.54 38.07 -0.47
CA GLY A 2 3.77 37.34 -0.80
C GLY A 2 3.72 35.91 -0.26
N MET A 3 4.44 34.98 -0.91
CA MET A 3 4.58 33.60 -0.45
C MET A 3 5.26 33.59 0.94
N MET A 4 4.75 32.76 1.85
CA MET A 4 5.29 32.59 3.19
C MET A 4 6.53 31.70 3.18
N THR A 5 7.52 31.98 4.03
CA THR A 5 8.69 31.10 4.24
C THR A 5 8.73 30.53 5.65
N LEU A 6 9.44 29.42 5.85
CA LEU A 6 9.62 28.84 7.19
C LEU A 6 10.42 29.77 8.10
N ASP A 7 11.40 30.52 7.57
CA ASP A 7 12.17 31.49 8.35
C ASP A 7 11.27 32.61 8.90
N GLN A 8 10.37 33.14 8.07
CA GLN A 8 9.36 34.11 8.51
C GLN A 8 8.47 33.54 9.60
N LEU A 9 7.97 32.32 9.40
CA LEU A 9 7.10 31.66 10.37
C LEU A 9 7.82 31.34 11.68
N ASN A 10 9.09 30.93 11.63
CA ASN A 10 9.91 30.63 12.79
C ASN A 10 10.28 31.89 13.59
N ALA A 11 10.52 33.02 12.90
CA ALA A 11 10.85 34.29 13.53
C ALA A 11 9.62 35.03 14.11
N ALA A 12 8.41 34.70 13.65
CA ALA A 12 7.17 35.37 14.06
C ALA A 12 6.90 35.24 15.57
N GLY A 13 6.36 36.29 16.19
CA GLY A 13 5.82 36.20 17.56
C GLY A 13 4.63 35.21 17.63
N PRO A 14 4.23 34.70 18.81
CA PRO A 14 3.15 33.72 18.91
C PRO A 14 1.83 34.14 18.23
N ALA A 15 1.40 35.39 18.41
CA ALA A 15 0.18 35.91 17.78
C ALA A 15 0.31 36.03 16.25
N GLU A 16 1.49 36.41 15.76
CA GLU A 16 1.78 36.53 14.33
C GLU A 16 1.87 35.14 13.67
N PHE A 17 2.46 34.15 14.34
CA PHE A 17 2.48 32.75 13.88
C PHE A 17 1.07 32.22 13.63
N VAL A 18 0.16 32.46 14.58
CA VAL A 18 -1.26 32.05 14.46
C VAL A 18 -1.93 32.78 13.29
N ALA A 19 -1.70 34.10 13.16
CA ALA A 19 -2.27 34.89 12.06
C ALA A 19 -1.76 34.44 10.68
N LEU A 20 -0.49 34.05 10.57
CA LEU A 20 0.09 33.54 9.31
C LEU A 20 -0.54 32.20 8.88
N LEU A 21 -0.87 31.35 9.85
CA LEU A 21 -1.53 30.05 9.62
C LEU A 21 -3.07 30.12 9.66
N ASP A 22 -3.65 31.32 9.74
CA ASP A 22 -5.10 31.48 9.76
C ASP A 22 -5.75 30.87 8.51
N GLY A 23 -6.91 30.23 8.68
CA GLY A 23 -7.62 29.52 7.61
C GLY A 23 -7.04 28.14 7.23
N THR A 24 -5.88 27.71 7.77
CA THR A 24 -5.37 26.34 7.53
C THR A 24 -6.29 25.27 8.11
N TYR A 25 -6.80 25.48 9.32
CA TYR A 25 -7.85 24.68 9.94
C TYR A 25 -9.05 25.56 10.25
N GLU A 26 -10.24 25.11 9.88
CA GLU A 26 -11.47 25.92 9.97
C GLU A 26 -11.75 26.34 11.43
N HIS A 27 -11.77 27.65 11.68
CA HIS A 27 -12.07 28.28 12.98
C HIS A 27 -11.37 27.66 14.21
N SER A 28 -10.15 27.16 14.04
CA SER A 28 -9.43 26.37 15.06
C SER A 28 -8.00 26.90 15.33
N PRO A 29 -7.85 28.14 15.84
CA PRO A 29 -6.54 28.77 16.05
C PRO A 29 -5.68 28.04 17.08
N TRP A 30 -6.30 27.31 18.02
CA TRP A 30 -5.61 26.52 19.05
C TRP A 30 -4.60 25.51 18.48
N ILE A 31 -4.82 25.05 17.24
CA ILE A 31 -3.90 24.13 16.56
C ILE A 31 -2.57 24.84 16.27
N ALA A 32 -2.64 26.03 15.67
CA ALA A 32 -1.47 26.85 15.41
C ALA A 32 -0.82 27.35 16.72
N GLU A 33 -1.62 27.72 17.72
CA GLU A 33 -1.12 28.13 19.04
C GLU A 33 -0.27 27.05 19.71
N ARG A 34 -0.74 25.80 19.72
CA ARG A 34 0.02 24.66 20.28
C ARG A 34 1.22 24.29 19.41
N ALA A 35 1.08 24.34 18.09
CA ALA A 35 2.18 24.09 17.17
C ALA A 35 3.28 25.16 17.27
N ALA A 36 2.96 26.40 17.65
CA ALA A 36 3.96 27.45 17.84
C ALA A 36 5.04 27.08 18.87
N ALA A 37 4.70 26.21 19.85
CA ALA A 37 5.61 25.74 20.88
C ALA A 37 6.61 24.66 20.40
N LYS A 38 6.33 24.01 19.25
CA LYS A 38 7.20 22.96 18.66
C LYS A 38 8.23 23.52 17.65
N ARG A 39 8.31 24.86 17.51
CA ARG A 39 9.29 25.56 16.67
C ARG A 39 10.73 25.45 17.21
N PRO A 40 11.76 25.63 16.36
CA PRO A 40 11.70 25.93 14.92
C PRO A 40 11.40 24.70 14.06
N TYR A 41 10.71 24.93 12.95
CA TYR A 41 10.50 23.92 11.91
C TYR A 41 11.58 24.02 10.83
N LEU A 42 12.26 22.92 10.55
CA LEU A 42 13.32 22.82 9.56
C LEU A 42 12.76 22.57 8.15
N THR A 43 11.65 21.84 8.05
CA THR A 43 11.02 21.49 6.78
C THR A 43 9.52 21.72 6.83
N LEU A 44 8.90 21.94 5.66
CA LEU A 44 7.45 22.08 5.57
C LEU A 44 6.72 20.77 5.96
N PRO A 45 7.20 19.57 5.59
CA PRO A 45 6.65 18.32 6.11
C PRO A 45 6.65 18.23 7.64
N GLN A 46 7.70 18.73 8.30
CA GLN A 46 7.76 18.77 9.77
C GLN A 46 6.65 19.65 10.36
N LEU A 47 6.40 20.84 9.79
CA LEU A 47 5.30 21.71 10.20
C LEU A 47 3.94 21.04 9.98
N LYS A 48 3.72 20.46 8.79
CA LYS A 48 2.48 19.73 8.45
C LYS A 48 2.21 18.60 9.45
N HIS A 49 3.23 17.79 9.75
CA HIS A 49 3.14 16.71 10.73
C HIS A 49 2.86 17.22 12.14
N ALA A 50 3.54 18.28 12.59
CA ALA A 50 3.34 18.85 13.92
C ALA A 50 1.91 19.37 14.13
N LEU A 51 1.32 20.00 13.11
CA LEU A 51 -0.07 20.43 13.12
C LEU A 51 -1.04 19.24 13.20
N ALA A 52 -0.79 18.18 12.45
CA ALA A 52 -1.61 16.96 12.50
C ALA A 52 -1.51 16.26 13.86
N ALA A 53 -0.29 16.17 14.43
CA ALA A 53 -0.05 15.61 15.76
C ALA A 53 -0.81 16.38 16.85
N VAL A 54 -0.82 17.71 16.80
CA VAL A 54 -1.59 18.55 17.74
C VAL A 54 -3.08 18.20 17.74
N VAL A 55 -3.66 17.90 16.57
CA VAL A 55 -5.07 17.50 16.48
C VAL A 55 -5.30 16.08 17.01
N ARG A 56 -4.41 15.14 16.71
CA ARG A 56 -4.54 13.76 17.21
C ARG A 56 -4.31 13.61 18.71
N GLU A 57 -3.44 14.43 19.27
CA GLU A 57 -3.20 14.52 20.72
C GLU A 57 -4.30 15.30 21.46
N ALA A 58 -5.17 16.04 20.73
CA ALA A 58 -6.25 16.82 21.33
C ALA A 58 -7.35 15.94 21.94
N SER A 59 -8.11 16.52 22.86
CA SER A 59 -9.26 15.84 23.46
C SER A 59 -10.34 15.50 22.41
N LEU A 60 -11.17 14.50 22.71
CA LEU A 60 -12.28 14.12 21.84
C LEU A 60 -13.21 15.31 21.54
N ASP A 61 -13.47 16.17 22.52
CA ASP A 61 -14.33 17.35 22.34
C ASP A 61 -13.72 18.37 21.39
N GLU A 62 -12.41 18.58 21.44
CA GLU A 62 -11.69 19.47 20.52
C GLU A 62 -11.67 18.90 19.10
N GLN A 63 -11.45 17.60 18.94
CA GLN A 63 -11.52 16.93 17.64
C GLN A 63 -12.92 17.04 17.04
N LEU A 64 -13.96 16.77 17.82
CA LEU A 64 -15.35 16.92 17.37
C LEU A 64 -15.71 18.38 17.10
N GLY A 65 -15.18 19.32 17.88
CA GLY A 65 -15.29 20.75 17.65
C GLY A 65 -14.71 21.17 16.30
N LEU A 66 -13.50 20.70 15.98
CA LEU A 66 -12.84 20.91 14.70
C LEU A 66 -13.65 20.33 13.53
N ILE A 67 -14.16 19.10 13.65
CA ILE A 67 -14.99 18.48 12.61
C ILE A 67 -16.27 19.31 12.40
N ARG A 68 -16.93 19.75 13.46
CA ARG A 68 -18.16 20.55 13.39
C ARG A 68 -17.94 21.98 12.86
N ALA A 69 -16.73 22.51 12.98
CA ALA A 69 -16.38 23.82 12.44
C ALA A 69 -16.36 23.82 10.90
N HIS A 70 -16.12 22.66 10.27
CA HIS A 70 -16.09 22.56 8.82
C HIS A 70 -17.50 22.58 8.22
N PRO A 71 -17.69 23.26 7.07
CA PRO A 71 -18.99 23.36 6.43
C PRO A 71 -19.44 22.03 5.80
N GLU A 72 -20.75 21.78 5.80
CA GLU A 72 -21.36 20.67 5.05
C GLU A 72 -21.13 20.84 3.53
N LEU A 73 -20.77 19.75 2.85
CA LEU A 73 -20.67 19.74 1.39
C LEU A 73 -22.04 19.99 0.75
N ALA A 74 -22.08 20.95 -0.17
CA ALA A 74 -23.32 21.44 -0.78
C ALA A 74 -24.43 21.81 0.24
N GLY A 75 -24.03 22.22 1.45
CA GLY A 75 -24.94 22.48 2.57
C GLY A 75 -25.59 23.86 2.54
N LYS A 76 -26.36 24.16 3.59
CA LYS A 76 -27.10 25.44 3.73
C LYS A 76 -26.19 26.67 3.64
N ALA A 77 -24.95 26.59 4.13
CA ALA A 77 -23.97 27.67 4.06
C ALA A 77 -23.56 28.00 2.61
N MET A 78 -23.49 27.00 1.72
CA MET A 78 -23.24 27.21 0.29
C MET A 78 -24.43 27.92 -0.36
N VAL A 79 -25.66 27.48 -0.04
CA VAL A 79 -26.90 28.10 -0.54
C VAL A 79 -27.04 29.55 -0.03
N ALA A 80 -26.63 29.80 1.21
CA ALA A 80 -26.67 31.12 1.84
C ALA A 80 -25.45 32.02 1.52
N LYS A 81 -24.44 31.52 0.79
CA LYS A 81 -23.17 32.20 0.49
C LYS A 81 -22.39 32.67 1.74
N THR A 82 -22.41 31.87 2.81
CA THR A 82 -21.74 32.19 4.09
C THR A 82 -20.51 31.31 4.37
N LEU A 83 -19.96 30.66 3.34
CA LEU A 83 -18.73 29.87 3.44
C LEU A 83 -17.50 30.78 3.57
N THR A 84 -16.42 30.30 4.20
CA THR A 84 -15.11 30.94 4.13
C THR A 84 -14.61 31.03 2.68
N ALA A 85 -13.67 31.93 2.42
CA ALA A 85 -13.15 32.14 1.07
C ALA A 85 -12.50 30.86 0.52
N GLU A 86 -11.75 30.17 1.37
CA GLU A 86 -11.10 28.90 1.11
C GLU A 86 -12.12 27.81 0.76
N SER A 87 -13.12 27.60 1.64
CA SER A 87 -14.17 26.59 1.44
C SER A 87 -15.04 26.86 0.21
N THR A 88 -15.27 28.14 -0.13
CA THR A 88 -16.02 28.53 -1.33
C THR A 88 -15.27 28.12 -2.60
N ASN A 89 -13.96 28.39 -2.64
CA ASN A 89 -13.11 28.06 -3.79
C ASN A 89 -13.04 26.53 -3.99
N GLU A 90 -12.82 25.77 -2.90
CA GLU A 90 -12.72 24.31 -2.93
C GLU A 90 -14.00 23.64 -3.44
N GLN A 91 -15.17 24.00 -2.91
CA GLN A 91 -16.45 23.39 -3.35
C GLN A 91 -16.86 23.81 -4.77
N SER A 92 -16.50 25.03 -5.19
CA SER A 92 -16.77 25.50 -6.56
C SER A 92 -15.92 24.74 -7.58
N GLN A 93 -14.64 24.50 -7.29
CA GLN A 93 -13.76 23.73 -8.17
C GLN A 93 -14.20 22.26 -8.33
N ALA A 94 -14.77 21.66 -7.28
CA ALA A 94 -15.34 20.31 -7.34
C ALA A 94 -16.70 20.24 -8.10
N GLY A 95 -17.19 21.36 -8.62
CA GLY A 95 -18.44 21.43 -9.38
C GLY A 95 -19.71 21.17 -8.55
N LEU A 96 -19.61 21.21 -7.21
CA LEU A 96 -20.75 21.01 -6.29
C LEU A 96 -21.75 22.17 -6.33
N THR A 97 -21.34 23.32 -6.87
CA THR A 97 -22.21 24.46 -7.15
C THR A 97 -23.07 24.27 -8.41
N ALA A 98 -22.81 23.21 -9.20
CA ALA A 98 -23.49 22.87 -10.45
C ALA A 98 -23.98 21.41 -10.47
N CYS A 99 -24.63 20.97 -9.38
CA CYS A 99 -25.29 19.66 -9.30
C CYS A 99 -26.62 19.63 -10.08
N THR A 100 -26.98 18.48 -10.66
CA THR A 100 -28.37 18.26 -11.12
C THR A 100 -29.32 18.22 -9.92
N PRO A 101 -30.64 18.43 -10.11
CA PRO A 101 -31.62 18.31 -9.03
C PRO A 101 -31.56 16.96 -8.30
N GLU A 102 -31.34 15.86 -9.02
CA GLU A 102 -31.24 14.51 -8.47
C GLU A 102 -29.96 14.33 -7.65
N GLU A 103 -28.82 14.80 -8.16
CA GLU A 103 -27.54 14.79 -7.44
C GLU A 103 -27.63 15.60 -6.16
N PHE A 104 -28.19 16.81 -6.24
CA PHE A 104 -28.37 17.68 -5.09
C PHE A 104 -29.29 17.04 -4.05
N ALA A 105 -30.44 16.49 -4.46
CA ALA A 105 -31.36 15.77 -3.58
C ALA A 105 -30.73 14.54 -2.93
N ARG A 106 -29.84 13.84 -3.64
CA ARG A 106 -29.07 12.72 -3.09
C ARG A 106 -28.07 13.17 -2.03
N ILE A 107 -27.30 14.23 -2.30
CA ILE A 107 -26.35 14.80 -1.34
C ILE A 107 -27.08 15.31 -0.09
N GLN A 108 -28.22 15.97 -0.24
CA GLN A 108 -29.03 16.43 0.90
C GLN A 108 -29.53 15.28 1.78
N ARG A 109 -29.97 14.16 1.18
CA ARG A 109 -30.32 12.95 1.93
C ARG A 109 -29.12 12.38 2.68
N LEU A 110 -27.99 12.23 2.00
CA LEU A 110 -26.77 11.72 2.62
C LEU A 110 -26.30 12.62 3.78
N ASN A 111 -26.36 13.95 3.64
CA ASN A 111 -26.08 14.88 4.73
C ASN A 111 -27.02 14.67 5.92
N ALA A 112 -28.32 14.51 5.69
CA ALA A 112 -29.29 14.27 6.75
C ALA A 112 -29.04 12.93 7.48
N ASP A 113 -28.85 11.85 6.73
CA ASP A 113 -28.61 10.50 7.27
C ASP A 113 -27.28 10.44 8.04
N TYR A 114 -26.23 11.07 7.49
CA TYR A 114 -24.92 11.14 8.11
C TYR A 114 -24.94 11.93 9.41
N LYS A 115 -25.60 13.09 9.42
CA LYS A 115 -25.75 13.91 10.63
C LYS A 115 -26.59 13.19 11.69
N ALA A 116 -27.64 12.47 11.29
CA ALA A 116 -28.45 11.68 12.20
C ALA A 116 -27.64 10.53 12.83
N LYS A 117 -26.76 9.88 12.07
CA LYS A 117 -25.95 8.75 12.55
C LYS A 117 -24.76 9.20 13.41
N PHE A 118 -24.01 10.21 12.97
CA PHE A 118 -22.73 10.57 13.58
C PHE A 118 -22.79 11.84 14.43
N GLY A 119 -23.69 12.78 14.14
CA GLY A 119 -23.81 14.03 14.91
C GLY A 119 -22.79 15.12 14.55
N TRP A 120 -22.13 14.99 13.39
CA TRP A 120 -21.21 15.98 12.80
C TRP A 120 -21.31 15.96 11.27
N PRO A 121 -20.83 16.98 10.55
CA PRO A 121 -20.87 17.02 9.08
C PRO A 121 -19.92 16.02 8.43
N PHE A 122 -20.26 15.56 7.23
CA PHE A 122 -19.37 14.73 6.41
C PHE A 122 -18.22 15.57 5.85
N ILE A 123 -16.98 15.11 6.05
CA ILE A 123 -15.78 15.82 5.61
C ILE A 123 -15.03 15.00 4.55
N LEU A 124 -14.71 15.66 3.44
CA LEU A 124 -13.92 15.12 2.34
C LEU A 124 -13.04 16.22 1.76
N ALA A 125 -11.77 15.92 1.52
CA ALA A 125 -10.87 16.82 0.80
C ALA A 125 -11.25 16.84 -0.70
N VAL A 126 -12.15 17.74 -1.10
CA VAL A 126 -12.75 17.74 -2.44
C VAL A 126 -11.77 18.05 -3.58
N ARG A 127 -10.63 18.69 -3.31
CA ARG A 127 -9.50 18.83 -4.26
C ARG A 127 -8.83 17.48 -4.59
N GLY A 128 -9.13 16.44 -3.81
CA GLY A 128 -8.73 15.06 -4.07
C GLY A 128 -7.24 14.77 -3.86
N PRO A 129 -6.82 13.51 -4.10
CA PRO A 129 -5.45 13.08 -3.90
C PRO A 129 -4.44 13.77 -4.83
N ARG A 130 -4.84 14.14 -6.04
CA ARG A 130 -4.01 14.82 -7.05
C ARG A 130 -4.06 16.36 -6.99
N GLY A 131 -4.99 16.92 -6.21
CA GLY A 131 -5.19 18.37 -6.10
C GLY A 131 -6.01 19.02 -7.22
N GLN A 132 -6.55 18.24 -8.17
CA GLN A 132 -7.30 18.72 -9.34
C GLN A 132 -8.84 18.71 -9.14
N GLY A 133 -9.34 18.19 -8.02
CA GLY A 133 -10.77 18.01 -7.77
C GLY A 133 -11.23 16.56 -7.97
N LEU A 134 -12.14 16.10 -7.09
CA LEU A 134 -12.87 14.85 -7.26
C LEU A 134 -14.12 15.08 -8.13
N ALA A 135 -14.47 14.10 -8.96
CA ALA A 135 -15.73 14.14 -9.68
C ALA A 135 -16.91 13.99 -8.71
N LYS A 136 -18.05 14.63 -9.03
CA LYS A 136 -19.28 14.54 -8.22
C LYS A 136 -19.70 13.10 -7.91
N ALA A 137 -19.57 12.20 -8.89
CA ALA A 137 -19.89 10.79 -8.73
C ALA A 137 -19.00 10.12 -7.67
N GLU A 138 -17.69 10.43 -7.65
CA GLU A 138 -16.74 9.93 -6.66
C GLU A 138 -17.03 10.46 -5.26
N ILE A 139 -17.38 11.75 -5.14
CA ILE A 139 -17.79 12.38 -3.89
C ILE A 139 -19.03 11.66 -3.33
N ILE A 140 -20.08 11.48 -4.15
CA ILE A 140 -21.33 10.84 -3.74
C ILE A 140 -21.10 9.36 -3.37
N ALA A 141 -20.28 8.64 -4.14
CA ALA A 141 -19.95 7.24 -3.87
C ALA A 141 -19.16 7.09 -2.56
N THR A 142 -18.18 7.97 -2.33
CA THR A 142 -17.38 8.01 -1.10
C THR A 142 -18.26 8.33 0.11
N PHE A 143 -19.17 9.29 -0.02
CA PHE A 143 -20.12 9.66 1.01
C PHE A 143 -21.04 8.48 1.38
N ALA A 144 -21.65 7.83 0.39
CA ALA A 144 -22.50 6.67 0.63
C ALA A 144 -21.75 5.50 1.27
N ARG A 145 -20.50 5.24 0.85
CA ARG A 145 -19.64 4.20 1.43
C ARG A 145 -19.32 4.49 2.89
N ARG A 146 -18.87 5.71 3.20
CA ARG A 146 -18.47 6.12 4.56
C ARG A 146 -19.63 6.20 5.53
N LEU A 147 -20.84 6.50 5.05
CA LEU A 147 -22.06 6.44 5.87
C LEU A 147 -22.28 5.07 6.53
N ALA A 148 -21.81 3.97 5.93
CA ALA A 148 -21.93 2.64 6.50
C ALA A 148 -20.95 2.37 7.66
N GLY A 149 -19.89 3.17 7.82
CA GLY A 149 -18.80 2.94 8.78
C GLY A 149 -19.18 3.06 10.26
N HIS A 150 -18.30 2.57 11.13
CA HIS A 150 -18.39 2.75 12.59
C HIS A 150 -18.06 4.20 12.98
N PRO A 151 -18.75 4.82 13.98
CA PRO A 151 -18.50 6.21 14.36
C PRO A 151 -17.04 6.55 14.69
N ASP A 152 -16.31 5.68 15.40
CA ASP A 152 -14.91 5.94 15.73
C ASP A 152 -13.99 5.95 14.51
N PHE A 153 -14.20 4.99 13.59
CA PHE A 153 -13.47 4.93 12.34
C PHE A 153 -13.76 6.16 11.48
N GLU A 154 -15.03 6.54 11.38
CA GLU A 154 -15.46 7.69 10.57
C GLU A 154 -14.98 9.01 11.16
N ARG A 155 -14.91 9.16 12.49
CA ARG A 155 -14.28 10.31 13.15
C ARG A 155 -12.81 10.44 12.72
N ALA A 156 -12.05 9.36 12.79
CA ALA A 156 -10.65 9.36 12.38
C ALA A 156 -10.50 9.71 10.89
N GLU A 157 -11.37 9.17 10.04
CA GLU A 157 -11.39 9.47 8.60
C GLU A 157 -11.73 10.94 8.31
N CYS A 158 -12.63 11.55 9.07
CA CYS A 158 -12.88 13.00 8.99
C CYS A 158 -11.62 13.80 9.33
N LEU A 159 -10.90 13.46 10.40
CA LEU A 159 -9.67 14.16 10.78
C LEU A 159 -8.60 14.03 9.68
N ARG A 160 -8.43 12.85 9.09
CA ARG A 160 -7.51 12.66 7.94
C ARG A 160 -7.86 13.53 6.75
N ASN A 161 -9.14 13.67 6.43
CA ASN A 161 -9.58 14.55 5.35
C ASN A 161 -9.36 16.03 5.70
N ILE A 162 -9.53 16.43 6.96
CA ILE A 162 -9.17 17.78 7.43
C ILE A 162 -7.67 18.02 7.31
N HIS A 163 -6.83 17.05 7.67
CA HIS A 163 -5.37 17.14 7.48
C HIS A 163 -4.99 17.28 6.01
N ARG A 164 -5.67 16.56 5.12
CA ARG A 164 -5.47 16.72 3.67
C ARG A 164 -5.86 18.11 3.17
N ILE A 165 -6.97 18.67 3.67
CA ILE A 165 -7.36 20.07 3.35
C ILE A 165 -6.30 21.04 3.86
N ALA A 166 -5.87 20.90 5.12
CA ALA A 166 -4.85 21.75 5.72
C ALA A 166 -3.51 21.66 4.98
N GLU A 167 -3.09 20.48 4.55
CA GLU A 167 -1.88 20.25 3.76
C GLU A 167 -1.91 21.02 2.43
N ILE A 168 -3.03 20.94 1.71
CA ILE A 168 -3.23 21.66 0.45
C ILE A 168 -3.23 23.18 0.69
N ARG A 169 -3.91 23.67 1.73
CA ARG A 169 -3.92 25.11 2.08
C ARG A 169 -2.53 25.60 2.49
N LEU A 170 -1.73 24.77 3.17
CA LEU A 170 -0.34 25.09 3.49
C LEU A 170 0.49 25.18 2.22
N ASN A 171 0.36 24.22 1.29
CA ASN A 171 1.02 24.31 -0.01
C ASN A 171 0.72 25.64 -0.72
N ASP A 172 -0.55 26.06 -0.76
CA ASP A 172 -0.94 27.35 -1.35
C ASP A 172 -0.29 28.55 -0.63
N LYS A 173 -0.26 28.56 0.71
CA LYS A 173 0.37 29.62 1.52
C LYS A 173 1.89 29.73 1.31
N PHE A 174 2.57 28.60 1.15
CA PHE A 174 4.01 28.54 0.90
C PHE A 174 4.38 28.60 -0.59
N GLY A 175 3.40 28.62 -1.49
CA GLY A 175 3.62 28.57 -2.94
C GLY A 175 4.31 27.27 -3.39
N ILE A 176 4.03 26.15 -2.73
CA ILE A 176 4.59 24.84 -3.04
C ILE A 176 3.60 24.04 -3.89
N GLU A 177 4.09 23.46 -4.97
CA GLU A 177 3.36 22.46 -5.75
C GLU A 177 4.14 21.14 -5.73
N PRO A 178 3.52 19.99 -5.42
CA PRO A 178 4.19 18.69 -5.39
C PRO A 178 4.40 18.15 -6.82
N THR A 179 5.23 18.83 -7.60
CA THR A 179 5.39 18.56 -9.05
C THR A 179 5.96 17.17 -9.36
N LEU A 180 6.80 16.61 -8.49
CA LEU A 180 7.34 15.25 -8.68
C LEU A 180 6.26 14.22 -8.34
N GLY A 181 5.55 14.41 -7.23
CA GLY A 181 4.42 13.55 -6.87
C GLY A 181 3.29 13.58 -7.89
N ASN A 182 3.02 14.75 -8.47
CA ASN A 182 2.10 14.94 -9.60
C ASN A 182 2.49 14.06 -10.79
N GLN A 183 3.78 14.03 -11.16
CA GLN A 183 4.24 13.23 -12.28
C GLN A 183 4.07 11.73 -12.02
N VAL A 184 4.40 11.23 -10.83
CA VAL A 184 4.23 9.82 -10.46
C VAL A 184 2.76 9.42 -10.61
N TRP A 185 1.87 10.26 -10.10
CA TRP A 185 0.43 10.06 -10.21
C TRP A 185 -0.04 10.03 -11.68
N ASP A 186 0.39 11.01 -12.47
CA ASP A 186 0.01 11.14 -13.88
C ASP A 186 0.54 9.96 -14.73
N TRP A 187 1.71 9.41 -14.41
CA TRP A 187 2.21 8.18 -15.04
C TRP A 187 1.41 6.94 -14.62
N ALA A 188 1.02 6.81 -13.35
CA ALA A 188 0.19 5.69 -12.89
C ALA A 188 -1.18 5.67 -13.59
N GLU A 189 -1.82 6.83 -13.75
CA GLU A 189 -3.06 6.95 -14.54
C GLU A 189 -2.87 6.56 -16.01
N GLN A 190 -1.77 6.99 -16.62
CA GLN A 190 -1.45 6.65 -18.01
C GLN A 190 -1.20 5.15 -18.21
N LEU A 191 -0.66 4.44 -17.21
CA LEU A 191 -0.55 2.98 -17.27
C LEU A 191 -1.90 2.28 -17.04
N ALA A 192 -2.75 2.85 -16.18
CA ALA A 192 -4.06 2.29 -15.83
C ALA A 192 -5.07 2.23 -16.98
N VAL A 193 -4.80 2.88 -18.12
CA VAL A 193 -5.63 2.76 -19.33
C VAL A 193 -5.50 1.39 -20.02
N HIS A 194 -4.44 0.65 -19.71
CA HIS A 194 -4.20 -0.71 -20.20
C HIS A 194 -4.82 -1.72 -19.23
N SER A 195 -5.78 -2.49 -19.71
CA SER A 195 -6.47 -3.52 -18.93
C SER A 195 -6.90 -4.67 -19.85
N ASP A 196 -6.91 -5.88 -19.32
CA ASP A 196 -7.25 -7.11 -20.00
C ASP A 196 -8.72 -7.11 -20.48
N PRO A 197 -9.01 -7.68 -21.66
CA PRO A 197 -10.38 -7.83 -22.14
C PRO A 197 -11.26 -8.57 -21.14
N GLY A 198 -12.53 -8.18 -21.05
CA GLY A 198 -13.49 -8.64 -20.05
C GLY A 198 -13.49 -7.80 -18.78
N PHE A 199 -12.35 -7.23 -18.39
CA PHE A 199 -12.23 -6.31 -17.24
C PHE A 199 -12.30 -4.86 -17.70
N LYS A 200 -11.61 -4.53 -18.80
CA LYS A 200 -11.55 -3.18 -19.36
C LYS A 200 -12.93 -2.59 -19.66
N GLU A 201 -13.83 -3.36 -20.26
CA GLU A 201 -15.18 -2.93 -20.63
C GLU A 201 -16.05 -2.62 -19.40
N GLN A 202 -15.68 -3.16 -18.23
CA GLN A 202 -16.33 -2.90 -16.94
C GLN A 202 -15.68 -1.73 -16.20
N GLY A 203 -14.69 -1.07 -16.79
CA GLY A 203 -13.89 -0.02 -16.13
C GLY A 203 -12.95 -0.55 -15.06
N GLN A 204 -12.63 -1.85 -15.09
CA GLN A 204 -11.75 -2.51 -14.11
C GLN A 204 -10.31 -2.56 -14.65
N LEU A 205 -9.34 -2.44 -13.74
CA LEU A 205 -7.92 -2.57 -14.06
C LEU A 205 -7.45 -3.99 -13.77
N THR A 206 -7.00 -4.69 -14.80
CA THR A 206 -6.40 -6.03 -14.69
C THR A 206 -5.31 -6.14 -15.72
N VAL A 207 -4.07 -6.42 -15.31
CA VAL A 207 -2.94 -6.58 -16.22
C VAL A 207 -2.19 -7.85 -15.84
N THR A 208 -2.41 -8.94 -16.57
CA THR A 208 -1.80 -10.24 -16.26
C THR A 208 -0.68 -10.61 -17.23
N TYR A 209 0.29 -11.42 -16.79
CA TYR A 209 1.53 -11.66 -17.54
C TYR A 209 1.35 -12.01 -19.02
N LEU A 210 2.05 -11.27 -19.89
CA LEU A 210 2.12 -11.42 -21.35
C LEU A 210 0.78 -11.35 -22.10
N THR A 211 -0.26 -10.78 -21.51
CA THR A 211 -1.44 -10.34 -22.28
C THR A 211 -1.12 -9.09 -23.10
N ASP A 212 -2.05 -8.66 -23.96
CA ASP A 212 -1.91 -7.41 -24.71
C ASP A 212 -1.78 -6.19 -23.80
N ALA A 213 -2.52 -6.15 -22.69
CA ALA A 213 -2.43 -5.06 -21.73
C ALA A 213 -1.05 -5.02 -21.06
N HIS A 214 -0.54 -6.18 -20.66
CA HIS A 214 0.78 -6.32 -20.04
C HIS A 214 1.91 -5.90 -20.98
N ARG A 215 1.88 -6.36 -22.23
CA ARG A 215 2.83 -5.92 -23.26
C ARG A 215 2.75 -4.43 -23.55
N ALA A 216 1.56 -3.83 -23.50
CA ALA A 216 1.37 -2.40 -23.70
C ALA A 216 1.96 -1.58 -22.53
N VAL A 217 1.79 -2.04 -21.29
CA VAL A 217 2.44 -1.44 -20.12
C VAL A 217 3.96 -1.55 -20.24
N ALA A 218 4.49 -2.73 -20.57
CA ALA A 218 5.92 -2.94 -20.75
C ALA A 218 6.51 -2.03 -21.84
N ALA A 219 5.84 -1.92 -22.99
CA ALA A 219 6.24 -1.03 -24.08
C ALA A 219 6.22 0.44 -23.66
N ARG A 220 5.22 0.85 -22.85
CA ARG A 220 5.13 2.22 -22.35
C ARG A 220 6.27 2.54 -21.38
N LEU A 221 6.55 1.66 -20.42
CA LEU A 221 7.68 1.79 -19.50
C LEU A 221 9.01 1.88 -20.25
N LEU A 222 9.22 1.02 -21.25
CA LEU A 222 10.41 1.04 -22.09
C LEU A 222 10.58 2.39 -22.83
N SER A 223 9.50 2.91 -23.43
CA SER A 223 9.53 4.20 -24.11
C SER A 223 9.82 5.33 -23.13
N TRP A 224 9.15 5.39 -21.97
CA TRP A 224 9.41 6.43 -20.96
C TRP A 224 10.84 6.36 -20.38
N MET A 225 11.36 5.18 -20.09
CA MET A 225 12.74 5.03 -19.63
C MET A 225 13.71 5.59 -20.69
N ARG A 226 13.51 5.28 -21.97
CA ARG A 226 14.42 5.71 -23.04
C ARG A 226 14.27 7.19 -23.40
N GLU A 227 13.04 7.65 -23.62
CA GLU A 227 12.74 8.94 -24.24
C GLU A 227 12.53 10.04 -23.20
N ASP A 228 11.76 9.76 -22.14
CA ASP A 228 11.38 10.78 -21.16
C ASP A 228 12.37 10.89 -20.00
N CYS A 229 13.01 9.78 -19.60
CA CYS A 229 13.91 9.72 -18.45
C CYS A 229 15.40 9.75 -18.84
N GLY A 230 15.73 9.26 -20.04
CA GLY A 230 17.09 9.28 -20.56
C GLY A 230 18.05 8.26 -19.93
N PHE A 231 17.55 7.04 -19.69
CA PHE A 231 18.40 5.89 -19.37
C PHE A 231 19.35 5.56 -20.54
N ASP A 232 20.57 5.13 -20.24
CA ASP A 232 21.60 4.85 -21.24
C ASP A 232 21.35 3.52 -21.97
N GLU A 233 20.83 2.51 -21.25
CA GLU A 233 20.39 1.23 -21.83
C GLU A 233 18.96 0.92 -21.40
N VAL A 234 18.11 0.50 -22.34
CA VAL A 234 16.73 0.09 -22.05
C VAL A 234 16.33 -1.12 -22.89
N THR A 235 15.89 -2.20 -22.23
CA THR A 235 15.49 -3.46 -22.88
C THR A 235 14.27 -4.09 -22.21
N ILE A 236 13.58 -4.95 -22.95
CA ILE A 236 12.70 -5.98 -22.38
C ILE A 236 13.50 -7.28 -22.38
N ASP A 237 13.62 -7.94 -21.23
CA ASP A 237 14.47 -9.12 -21.08
C ASP A 237 13.75 -10.44 -21.44
N ALA A 238 14.44 -11.57 -21.30
CA ALA A 238 13.92 -12.88 -21.74
C ALA A 238 12.67 -13.36 -21.00
N VAL A 239 12.33 -12.79 -19.84
CA VAL A 239 11.10 -13.06 -19.09
C VAL A 239 10.13 -11.87 -19.11
N GLY A 240 10.40 -10.85 -19.92
CA GLY A 240 9.53 -9.70 -20.07
C GLY A 240 9.74 -8.61 -19.02
N ASN A 241 10.79 -8.66 -18.19
CA ASN A 241 11.09 -7.52 -17.32
C ASN A 241 11.49 -6.31 -18.18
N VAL A 242 11.06 -5.11 -17.79
CA VAL A 242 11.54 -3.87 -18.40
C VAL A 242 12.74 -3.37 -17.62
N VAL A 243 13.91 -3.33 -18.24
CA VAL A 243 15.16 -2.98 -17.57
C VAL A 243 15.70 -1.68 -18.14
N GLY A 244 15.90 -0.69 -17.27
CA GLY A 244 16.59 0.56 -17.57
C GLY A 244 17.88 0.68 -16.77
N ILE A 245 19.01 0.93 -17.43
CA ILE A 245 20.30 1.19 -16.78
C ILE A 245 20.73 2.63 -17.03
N TYR A 246 20.96 3.37 -15.95
CA TYR A 246 21.58 4.69 -15.93
C TYR A 246 23.02 4.55 -15.43
N HIS A 247 23.99 4.86 -16.27
CA HIS A 247 25.40 4.68 -15.96
C HIS A 247 25.86 5.65 -14.87
N GLY A 248 26.80 5.18 -14.04
CA GLY A 248 27.53 6.06 -13.14
C GLY A 248 28.66 6.78 -13.86
N SER A 249 29.26 7.77 -13.20
CA SER A 249 30.51 8.38 -13.65
C SER A 249 31.69 7.41 -13.57
N ASP A 250 31.64 6.42 -12.66
CA ASP A 250 32.56 5.28 -12.62
C ASP A 250 31.85 4.00 -13.12
N PRO A 251 32.22 3.45 -14.29
CA PRO A 251 31.62 2.23 -14.84
C PRO A 251 32.04 0.96 -14.08
N SER A 252 33.07 1.03 -13.24
CA SER A 252 33.55 -0.09 -12.42
C SER A 252 32.80 -0.21 -11.09
N ALA A 253 32.19 0.89 -10.61
CA ALA A 253 31.48 0.91 -9.34
C ALA A 253 30.24 -0.01 -9.36
N PRO A 254 29.96 -0.75 -8.27
CA PRO A 254 28.75 -1.54 -8.15
C PRO A 254 27.50 -0.67 -8.26
N ARG A 255 26.51 -1.12 -9.04
CA ARG A 255 25.25 -0.41 -9.25
C ARG A 255 24.32 -0.53 -8.05
N LEU A 256 23.36 0.37 -7.92
CA LEU A 256 22.18 0.13 -7.11
C LEU A 256 21.11 -0.55 -7.97
N LEU A 257 20.56 -1.68 -7.51
CA LEU A 257 19.37 -2.27 -8.12
C LEU A 257 18.13 -1.72 -7.42
N THR A 258 17.11 -1.37 -8.18
CA THR A 258 15.81 -0.97 -7.66
C THR A 258 14.72 -1.36 -8.64
N GLY A 259 13.49 -1.43 -8.17
CA GLY A 259 12.38 -1.85 -9.00
C GLY A 259 11.23 -2.39 -8.18
N SER A 260 10.18 -2.77 -8.90
CA SER A 260 9.03 -3.50 -8.40
C SER A 260 8.26 -4.01 -9.63
N HIS A 261 7.01 -4.42 -9.50
CA HIS A 261 6.26 -5.10 -10.56
C HIS A 261 5.25 -4.19 -11.30
N TYR A 262 4.82 -4.58 -12.50
CA TYR A 262 3.85 -3.81 -13.30
C TYR A 262 2.59 -4.57 -13.71
N ASP A 263 2.56 -5.88 -13.50
CA ASP A 263 1.34 -6.68 -13.49
C ASP A 263 0.46 -6.32 -12.28
N THR A 264 -0.79 -6.77 -12.31
CA THR A 264 -1.75 -6.49 -11.24
C THR A 264 -2.61 -7.72 -10.95
N VAL A 265 -3.20 -7.74 -9.76
CA VAL A 265 -4.39 -8.57 -9.52
C VAL A 265 -5.57 -8.17 -10.43
N ARG A 266 -6.64 -8.95 -10.38
CA ARG A 266 -7.89 -8.63 -11.07
C ARG A 266 -8.61 -7.49 -10.37
N ASN A 267 -9.09 -6.51 -11.14
CA ASN A 267 -9.79 -5.32 -10.62
C ASN A 267 -8.98 -4.60 -9.53
N ALA A 268 -7.70 -4.37 -9.83
CA ALA A 268 -6.69 -3.81 -8.95
C ALA A 268 -6.78 -2.29 -8.81
N GLY A 269 -5.92 -1.77 -7.92
CA GLY A 269 -5.53 -0.38 -7.88
C GLY A 269 -4.45 -0.02 -8.90
N LYS A 270 -4.00 1.24 -8.86
CA LYS A 270 -3.12 1.84 -9.89
C LYS A 270 -1.64 1.91 -9.47
N TYR A 271 -1.32 1.67 -8.21
CA TYR A 271 -0.04 2.00 -7.58
C TYR A 271 0.72 0.78 -7.05
N ASP A 272 0.01 -0.29 -6.70
CA ASP A 272 0.58 -1.59 -6.35
C ASP A 272 1.62 -2.03 -7.39
N GLY A 273 2.83 -2.34 -6.94
CA GLY A 273 4.04 -2.52 -7.75
C GLY A 273 4.53 -1.25 -8.48
N ARG A 274 3.67 -0.62 -9.27
CA ARG A 274 4.03 0.45 -10.22
C ARG A 274 4.72 1.65 -9.55
N LEU A 275 4.36 1.98 -8.31
CA LEU A 275 5.04 3.04 -7.55
C LEU A 275 6.55 2.81 -7.47
N GLY A 276 6.98 1.57 -7.22
CA GLY A 276 8.38 1.17 -7.08
C GLY A 276 9.18 1.23 -8.38
N ILE A 277 8.52 1.37 -9.53
CA ILE A 277 9.13 1.57 -10.84
C ILE A 277 9.16 3.07 -11.18
N LEU A 278 8.02 3.75 -11.00
CA LEU A 278 7.82 5.13 -11.43
C LEU A 278 8.67 6.13 -10.62
N VAL A 279 8.85 5.89 -9.31
CA VAL A 279 9.66 6.78 -8.46
C VAL A 279 11.15 6.77 -8.87
N PRO A 280 11.82 5.62 -9.02
CA PRO A 280 13.19 5.58 -9.52
C PRO A 280 13.35 6.12 -10.94
N MET A 281 12.40 5.84 -11.85
CA MET A 281 12.40 6.41 -13.20
C MET A 281 12.39 7.94 -13.17
N LEU A 282 11.55 8.53 -12.31
CA LEU A 282 11.48 9.97 -12.15
C LEU A 282 12.80 10.54 -11.62
N CYS A 283 13.45 9.86 -10.68
CA CYS A 283 14.75 10.32 -10.15
C CYS A 283 15.83 10.29 -11.24
N VAL A 284 15.85 9.27 -12.10
CA VAL A 284 16.75 9.25 -13.28
C VAL A 284 16.47 10.40 -14.21
N ARG A 285 15.19 10.70 -14.49
CA ARG A 285 14.81 11.86 -15.31
C ARG A 285 15.34 13.17 -14.75
N GLU A 286 15.23 13.38 -13.45
CA GLU A 286 15.70 14.61 -12.81
C GLU A 286 17.24 14.70 -12.80
N LEU A 287 17.95 13.58 -12.55
CA LEU A 287 19.41 13.50 -12.70
C LEU A 287 19.86 13.80 -14.13
N GLN A 288 19.17 13.24 -15.12
CA GLN A 288 19.47 13.46 -16.53
C GLN A 288 19.25 14.92 -16.93
N ARG A 289 18.13 15.54 -16.50
CA ARG A 289 17.82 16.95 -16.76
C ARG A 289 18.85 17.89 -16.13
N ALA A 290 19.38 17.52 -14.96
CA ALA A 290 20.46 18.25 -14.30
C ALA A 290 21.85 17.99 -14.92
N GLY A 291 21.97 17.06 -15.88
CA GLY A 291 23.25 16.64 -16.43
C GLY A 291 24.16 15.91 -15.42
N GLN A 292 23.57 15.33 -14.38
CA GLN A 292 24.29 14.75 -13.25
C GLN A 292 24.43 13.22 -13.39
N ARG A 293 25.64 12.71 -13.18
CA ARG A 293 25.92 11.28 -13.04
C ARG A 293 26.33 10.98 -11.59
N LEU A 294 25.76 9.94 -11.00
CA LEU A 294 26.15 9.45 -9.68
C LEU A 294 27.51 8.73 -9.75
N PRO A 295 28.26 8.58 -8.65
CA PRO A 295 29.50 7.79 -8.63
C PRO A 295 29.32 6.30 -8.96
N TYR A 296 28.09 5.83 -9.04
CA TYR A 296 27.70 4.45 -9.32
C TYR A 296 26.49 4.44 -10.27
N GLY A 297 26.26 3.34 -10.98
CA GLY A 297 25.09 3.21 -11.86
C GLY A 297 23.82 2.85 -11.11
N LEU A 298 22.67 3.12 -11.71
CA LEU A 298 21.35 2.68 -11.24
C LEU A 298 20.73 1.73 -12.27
N GLU A 299 20.22 0.60 -11.82
CA GLU A 299 19.42 -0.32 -12.63
C GLU A 299 18.00 -0.36 -12.07
N VAL A 300 17.05 0.09 -12.88
CA VAL A 300 15.62 0.07 -12.55
C VAL A 300 14.97 -1.08 -13.32
N VAL A 301 14.32 -1.98 -12.60
CA VAL A 301 13.62 -3.13 -13.17
C VAL A 301 12.12 -3.04 -12.90
N GLY A 302 11.32 -2.99 -13.96
CA GLY A 302 9.91 -3.33 -13.89
C GLY A 302 9.76 -4.84 -14.03
N PHE A 303 9.54 -5.55 -12.92
CA PHE A 303 9.34 -6.99 -12.90
C PHE A 303 8.04 -7.38 -13.59
N ALA A 304 8.11 -8.42 -14.42
CA ALA A 304 7.02 -8.78 -15.30
C ALA A 304 5.83 -9.45 -14.62
N GLU A 305 6.05 -10.14 -13.50
CA GLU A 305 4.99 -10.84 -12.77
C GLU A 305 5.45 -11.11 -11.34
N GLU A 306 4.72 -10.53 -10.41
CA GLU A 306 4.82 -10.75 -8.96
C GLU A 306 3.61 -11.54 -8.46
N GLU A 307 2.40 -11.16 -8.91
CA GLU A 307 1.12 -11.49 -8.29
C GLU A 307 0.64 -12.94 -8.55
N GLY A 308 1.23 -13.62 -9.53
CA GLY A 308 0.92 -14.98 -9.98
C GLY A 308 -0.50 -15.17 -10.53
N GLN A 309 -1.06 -14.17 -11.22
CA GLN A 309 -2.49 -14.20 -11.59
C GLN A 309 -2.80 -15.08 -12.79
N ARG A 310 -1.93 -15.09 -13.80
CA ARG A 310 -2.14 -15.88 -15.02
C ARG A 310 -1.61 -17.31 -14.85
N TYR A 311 -0.43 -17.43 -14.28
CA TYR A 311 0.25 -18.68 -13.97
C TYR A 311 0.60 -18.70 -12.49
N LYS A 312 0.62 -19.88 -11.87
CA LYS A 312 1.04 -20.06 -10.46
C LYS A 312 2.57 -19.99 -10.33
N ALA A 313 3.13 -18.86 -10.74
CA ALA A 313 4.54 -18.57 -10.86
C ALA A 313 4.82 -17.17 -10.30
N THR A 314 4.53 -16.96 -9.00
CA THR A 314 4.82 -15.69 -8.32
C THR A 314 6.31 -15.39 -8.33
N PHE A 315 6.64 -14.10 -8.43
CA PHE A 315 8.03 -13.61 -8.47
C PHE A 315 8.87 -14.19 -9.63
N LEU A 316 8.27 -14.50 -10.78
CA LEU A 316 9.03 -15.11 -11.88
C LEU A 316 10.09 -14.14 -12.43
N GLY A 317 9.77 -12.85 -12.49
CA GLY A 317 10.64 -11.81 -13.02
C GLY A 317 11.89 -11.62 -12.16
N SER A 318 11.70 -11.40 -10.86
CA SER A 318 12.78 -11.26 -9.89
C SER A 318 13.53 -12.57 -9.65
N GLY A 319 12.83 -13.71 -9.64
CA GLY A 319 13.42 -15.04 -9.54
C GLY A 319 14.38 -15.36 -10.69
N ALA A 320 14.12 -14.87 -11.90
CA ALA A 320 15.04 -15.03 -13.04
C ALA A 320 16.39 -14.32 -12.82
N LEU A 321 16.41 -13.20 -12.08
CA LEU A 321 17.64 -12.46 -11.81
C LEU A 321 18.57 -13.17 -10.82
N ILE A 322 18.10 -14.18 -10.09
CA ILE A 322 18.85 -14.87 -9.02
C ILE A 322 18.90 -16.40 -9.20
N ASP A 323 18.69 -16.90 -10.42
CA ASP A 323 18.67 -18.34 -10.75
C ASP A 323 17.64 -19.12 -9.91
N ARG A 324 16.44 -18.54 -9.76
CA ARG A 324 15.27 -19.13 -9.10
C ARG A 324 14.06 -19.31 -10.02
N PHE A 325 14.19 -18.99 -11.30
CA PHE A 325 13.17 -19.34 -12.29
C PHE A 325 13.04 -20.87 -12.41
N LYS A 326 11.83 -21.39 -12.29
CA LYS A 326 11.57 -22.83 -12.31
C LYS A 326 11.28 -23.32 -13.73
N PRO A 327 12.06 -24.28 -14.29
CA PRO A 327 11.84 -24.76 -15.66
C PRO A 327 10.43 -25.27 -15.93
N GLU A 328 9.80 -25.92 -14.94
CA GLU A 328 8.45 -26.46 -15.04
C GLU A 328 7.36 -25.39 -15.26
N TRP A 329 7.63 -24.12 -14.94
CA TRP A 329 6.69 -23.04 -15.21
C TRP A 329 6.45 -22.83 -16.70
N LEU A 330 7.44 -23.12 -17.55
CA LEU A 330 7.29 -22.96 -19.01
C LEU A 330 6.18 -23.84 -19.58
N ASP A 331 5.95 -25.00 -18.97
CA ASP A 331 4.95 -25.97 -19.43
C ASP A 331 3.60 -25.80 -18.70
N GLN A 332 3.52 -24.89 -17.72
CA GLN A 332 2.27 -24.57 -17.03
C GLN A 332 1.28 -23.87 -17.97
N GLN A 333 0.02 -24.28 -17.91
CA GLN A 333 -1.06 -23.71 -18.70
C GLN A 333 -1.89 -22.71 -17.88
N ASP A 334 -2.38 -21.67 -18.55
CA ASP A 334 -3.39 -20.75 -18.01
C ASP A 334 -4.80 -21.35 -18.08
N ALA A 335 -5.80 -20.59 -17.66
CA ALA A 335 -7.20 -21.02 -17.66
C ALA A 335 -7.77 -21.30 -19.06
N GLN A 336 -7.11 -20.82 -20.12
CA GLN A 336 -7.49 -21.01 -21.52
C GLN A 336 -6.66 -22.12 -22.18
N GLY A 337 -5.76 -22.78 -21.45
CA GLY A 337 -4.90 -23.85 -21.96
C GLY A 337 -3.64 -23.36 -22.68
N VAL A 338 -3.31 -22.06 -22.62
CA VAL A 338 -2.09 -21.52 -23.24
C VAL A 338 -0.91 -21.74 -22.30
N SER A 339 0.12 -22.44 -22.76
CA SER A 339 1.33 -22.64 -21.97
C SER A 339 2.10 -21.33 -21.79
N MET A 340 2.84 -21.19 -20.68
CA MET A 340 3.71 -20.02 -20.48
C MET A 340 4.73 -19.89 -21.61
N ARG A 341 5.26 -21.01 -22.11
CA ARG A 341 6.14 -21.05 -23.28
C ARG A 341 5.48 -20.44 -24.51
N ASP A 342 4.24 -20.83 -24.83
CA ASP A 342 3.53 -20.28 -25.98
C ASP A 342 3.21 -18.79 -25.80
N ALA A 343 2.88 -18.35 -24.58
CA ALA A 343 2.68 -16.94 -24.26
C ALA A 343 3.97 -16.12 -24.45
N MET A 344 5.11 -16.64 -23.98
CA MET A 344 6.44 -16.03 -24.18
C MET A 344 6.80 -15.94 -25.66
N LEU A 345 6.66 -17.02 -26.42
CA LEU A 345 6.92 -17.03 -27.85
C LEU A 345 5.97 -16.08 -28.61
N GLY A 346 4.70 -16.05 -28.24
CA GLY A 346 3.70 -15.12 -28.79
C GLY A 346 3.99 -13.66 -28.47
N ALA A 347 4.74 -13.38 -27.40
CA ALA A 347 5.27 -12.06 -27.04
C ALA A 347 6.62 -11.74 -27.67
N GLY A 348 7.17 -12.64 -28.49
CA GLY A 348 8.48 -12.48 -29.12
C GLY A 348 9.65 -12.75 -28.16
N LEU A 349 9.40 -13.36 -27.01
CA LEU A 349 10.42 -13.75 -26.03
C LEU A 349 10.98 -15.14 -26.36
N PRO A 350 12.23 -15.47 -25.99
CA PRO A 350 12.88 -16.71 -26.40
C PRO A 350 12.25 -17.99 -25.83
N ALA A 351 11.66 -17.90 -24.63
CA ALA A 351 11.07 -19.04 -23.92
C ALA A 351 12.02 -20.23 -23.69
N THR A 352 13.33 -19.98 -23.52
CA THR A 352 14.36 -21.00 -23.25
C THR A 352 15.05 -20.76 -21.90
N MET A 353 15.42 -21.84 -21.21
CA MET A 353 16.18 -21.74 -19.96
C MET A 353 17.58 -21.12 -20.15
N GLU A 354 18.18 -21.25 -21.33
CA GLU A 354 19.45 -20.60 -21.65
C GLU A 354 19.32 -19.07 -21.63
N ALA A 355 18.32 -18.52 -22.32
CA ALA A 355 18.08 -17.09 -22.34
C ALA A 355 17.68 -16.55 -20.96
N ILE A 356 16.90 -17.32 -20.20
CA ILE A 356 16.48 -16.95 -18.83
C ILE A 356 17.70 -16.95 -17.88
N ARG A 357 18.56 -17.97 -17.94
CA ARG A 357 19.78 -18.03 -17.10
C ARG A 357 20.79 -16.93 -17.44
N ALA A 358 20.78 -16.41 -18.67
CA ALA A 358 21.60 -15.26 -19.04
C ALA A 358 21.18 -13.96 -18.30
N LEU A 359 19.99 -13.94 -17.66
CA LEU A 359 19.52 -12.80 -16.87
C LEU A 359 20.11 -12.77 -15.45
N VAL A 360 20.72 -13.86 -14.98
CA VAL A 360 21.21 -13.95 -13.60
C VAL A 360 22.24 -12.85 -13.33
N ARG A 361 21.99 -12.06 -12.29
CA ARG A 361 22.87 -10.97 -11.87
C ARG A 361 23.99 -11.52 -11.01
N ASP A 362 25.21 -11.02 -11.23
CA ASP A 362 26.32 -11.20 -10.30
C ASP A 362 26.16 -10.24 -9.12
N PRO A 363 25.91 -10.72 -7.88
CA PRO A 363 25.71 -9.86 -6.73
C PRO A 363 26.87 -8.91 -6.44
N GLN A 364 28.11 -9.26 -6.85
CA GLN A 364 29.28 -8.39 -6.64
C GLN A 364 29.23 -7.10 -7.46
N ARG A 365 28.40 -7.07 -8.51
CA ARG A 365 28.16 -5.89 -9.35
C ARG A 365 27.09 -4.96 -8.77
N TYR A 366 26.51 -5.29 -7.61
CA TYR A 366 25.44 -4.51 -6.97
C TYR A 366 25.73 -4.19 -5.50
N ARG A 367 25.32 -2.99 -5.07
CA ARG A 367 25.36 -2.55 -3.67
C ARG A 367 24.25 -3.19 -2.83
N GLY A 368 23.20 -3.66 -3.48
CA GLY A 368 21.98 -4.16 -2.88
C GLY A 368 20.75 -3.83 -3.75
N PHE A 369 19.59 -4.19 -3.23
CA PHE A 369 18.28 -3.93 -3.81
C PHE A 369 17.48 -3.00 -2.90
N VAL A 370 16.84 -1.97 -3.45
CA VAL A 370 15.86 -1.18 -2.70
C VAL A 370 14.55 -1.10 -3.47
N GLU A 371 13.43 -1.31 -2.77
CA GLU A 371 12.10 -1.29 -3.37
C GLU A 371 11.21 -0.30 -2.62
N LEU A 372 10.53 0.57 -3.38
CA LEU A 372 9.50 1.45 -2.84
C LEU A 372 8.15 0.84 -3.14
N HIS A 373 7.24 0.88 -2.19
CA HIS A 373 5.94 0.25 -2.37
C HIS A 373 4.87 0.98 -1.56
N ILE A 374 3.60 0.84 -1.93
CA ILE A 374 2.52 1.23 -1.01
C ILE A 374 2.48 0.23 0.15
N GLU A 375 2.05 0.67 1.33
CA GLU A 375 1.97 -0.20 2.52
C GLU A 375 1.02 -1.39 2.33
N GLN A 376 -0.05 -1.20 1.53
CA GLN A 376 -1.17 -2.14 1.36
C GLN A 376 -1.92 -2.46 2.68
N GLY A 377 -1.73 -1.62 3.70
CA GLY A 377 -2.29 -1.78 5.03
C GLY A 377 -2.65 -0.42 5.66
N PRO A 378 -3.38 -0.43 6.79
CA PRO A 378 -3.91 0.79 7.38
C PRO A 378 -2.94 1.51 8.31
N VAL A 379 -1.76 0.97 8.62
CA VAL A 379 -0.93 1.41 9.75
C VAL A 379 -0.43 2.84 9.56
N LEU A 380 0.22 3.14 8.43
CA LEU A 380 0.70 4.49 8.13
C LEU A 380 -0.48 5.47 7.96
N ASN A 381 -1.61 4.99 7.45
CA ASN A 381 -2.83 5.78 7.32
C ASN A 381 -3.40 6.18 8.70
N GLU A 382 -3.53 5.23 9.61
CA GLU A 382 -3.99 5.46 10.99
C GLU A 382 -2.99 6.30 11.79
N LEU A 383 -1.69 6.14 11.50
CA LEU A 383 -0.62 6.89 12.11
C LEU A 383 -0.34 8.25 11.45
N ASP A 384 -1.10 8.69 10.45
CA ASP A 384 -0.81 9.84 9.56
C ASP A 384 0.69 10.05 9.27
N LEU A 385 1.38 8.95 8.99
CA LEU A 385 2.77 8.98 8.57
C LEU A 385 2.80 8.75 7.07
N PRO A 386 3.50 9.59 6.29
CA PRO A 386 3.55 9.40 4.84
C PRO A 386 4.45 8.21 4.45
N LEU A 387 5.48 7.92 5.25
CA LEU A 387 6.52 6.94 4.94
C LEU A 387 6.76 5.97 6.11
N GLY A 388 7.08 4.72 5.79
CA GLY A 388 7.44 3.68 6.76
C GLY A 388 8.68 2.90 6.33
N ILE A 389 9.60 2.64 7.25
CA ILE A 389 10.79 1.83 7.00
C ILE A 389 10.45 0.36 7.23
N VAL A 390 10.57 -0.46 6.20
CA VAL A 390 10.24 -1.89 6.30
C VAL A 390 11.35 -2.64 7.03
N THR A 391 11.01 -3.31 8.13
CA THR A 391 11.95 -4.09 8.95
C THR A 391 12.22 -5.47 8.38
N SER A 392 11.16 -6.12 7.87
CA SER A 392 11.20 -7.43 7.24
C SER A 392 9.96 -7.62 6.39
N ILE A 393 10.08 -8.40 5.33
CA ILE A 393 8.93 -9.04 4.69
C ILE A 393 8.67 -10.35 5.43
N ASN A 394 7.43 -10.57 5.86
CA ASN A 394 7.10 -11.70 6.70
C ASN A 394 7.25 -13.03 5.95
N GLY A 395 7.89 -14.00 6.59
CA GLY A 395 7.83 -15.39 6.16
C GLY A 395 6.47 -15.97 6.52
N SER A 396 5.99 -16.94 5.73
CA SER A 396 4.69 -17.58 5.90
C SER A 396 4.82 -19.11 5.86
N VAL A 397 3.99 -19.79 6.64
CA VAL A 397 3.60 -21.18 6.38
C VAL A 397 2.09 -21.24 6.34
N ARG A 398 1.55 -21.92 5.31
CA ARG A 398 0.11 -22.09 5.16
C ARG A 398 -0.25 -23.55 5.02
N TYR A 399 -1.39 -23.91 5.59
CA TYR A 399 -1.89 -25.29 5.58
C TYR A 399 -3.39 -25.33 5.27
N LEU A 400 -3.80 -26.40 4.58
CA LEU A 400 -5.17 -26.88 4.59
C LEU A 400 -5.27 -28.07 5.54
N CYS A 401 -6.19 -27.98 6.49
CA CYS A 401 -6.31 -28.92 7.59
C CYS A 401 -7.71 -29.53 7.66
N GLU A 402 -7.80 -30.74 8.19
CA GLU A 402 -9.06 -31.40 8.49
C GLU A 402 -8.96 -32.12 9.84
N ILE A 403 -9.91 -31.91 10.74
CA ILE A 403 -10.14 -32.76 11.92
C ILE A 403 -11.29 -33.70 11.63
N GLN A 404 -11.08 -34.99 11.92
CA GLN A 404 -12.05 -36.06 11.80
C GLN A 404 -12.44 -36.56 13.20
N GLY A 405 -13.73 -36.50 13.45
CA GLY A 405 -14.40 -37.00 14.65
C GLY A 405 -15.48 -38.01 14.27
N MET A 406 -16.64 -37.90 14.91
CA MET A 406 -17.76 -38.81 14.64
C MET A 406 -19.08 -38.04 14.65
N ALA A 407 -19.80 -38.11 13.53
CA ALA A 407 -21.13 -37.53 13.45
C ALA A 407 -22.09 -38.34 14.31
N SER A 408 -22.88 -37.66 15.14
CA SER A 408 -23.86 -38.30 16.01
C SER A 408 -25.04 -37.38 16.31
N HIS A 409 -26.16 -37.93 16.79
CA HIS A 409 -27.35 -37.13 17.05
C HIS A 409 -27.14 -36.20 18.27
N ALA A 410 -27.37 -34.90 18.09
CA ALA A 410 -27.04 -33.88 19.09
C ALA A 410 -27.89 -33.94 20.37
N GLY A 411 -29.11 -34.49 20.30
CA GLY A 411 -29.99 -34.62 21.48
C GLY A 411 -29.76 -35.89 22.29
N THR A 412 -29.26 -36.95 21.68
CA THR A 412 -29.18 -38.29 22.31
C THR A 412 -27.76 -38.73 22.62
N THR A 413 -26.75 -38.05 22.08
CA THR A 413 -25.34 -38.33 22.40
C THR A 413 -24.92 -37.53 23.64
N PRO A 414 -24.61 -38.18 24.78
CA PRO A 414 -24.11 -37.51 25.98
C PRO A 414 -22.81 -36.75 25.71
N MET A 415 -22.56 -35.67 26.44
CA MET A 415 -21.42 -34.77 26.19
C MET A 415 -20.06 -35.48 26.33
N ASP A 416 -19.91 -36.41 27.28
CA ASP A 416 -18.69 -37.20 27.52
C ASP A 416 -18.41 -38.25 26.45
N ARG A 417 -19.33 -38.46 25.50
CA ARG A 417 -19.21 -39.45 24.40
C ARG A 417 -19.03 -38.82 23.03
N ARG A 418 -18.99 -37.49 22.94
CA ARG A 418 -18.86 -36.79 21.65
C ARG A 418 -17.41 -36.78 21.18
N ARG A 419 -17.26 -36.97 19.87
CA ARG A 419 -16.03 -36.74 19.12
C ARG A 419 -16.29 -35.58 18.16
N ASP A 420 -16.47 -34.40 18.73
CA ASP A 420 -16.88 -33.19 18.03
C ASP A 420 -15.68 -32.48 17.39
N ALA A 421 -15.61 -32.53 16.06
CA ALA A 421 -14.53 -31.94 15.29
C ALA A 421 -14.57 -30.40 15.30
N ALA A 422 -15.76 -29.79 15.26
CA ALA A 422 -15.89 -28.34 15.23
C ALA A 422 -15.48 -27.71 16.57
N ALA A 423 -15.86 -28.35 17.68
CA ALA A 423 -15.44 -27.91 19.01
C ALA A 423 -13.91 -28.00 19.21
N ALA A 424 -13.24 -28.97 18.57
CA ALA A 424 -11.79 -29.07 18.59
C ALA A 424 -11.12 -27.95 17.78
N VAL A 425 -11.65 -27.63 16.59
CA VAL A 425 -11.15 -26.50 15.79
C VAL A 425 -11.37 -25.17 16.52
N ALA A 426 -12.50 -24.99 17.22
CA ALA A 426 -12.75 -23.79 18.02
C ALA A 426 -11.71 -23.58 19.13
N GLU A 427 -11.29 -24.65 19.83
CA GLU A 427 -10.21 -24.56 20.81
C GLU A 427 -8.86 -24.18 20.17
N LEU A 428 -8.57 -24.74 18.99
CA LEU A 428 -7.35 -24.42 18.26
C LEU A 428 -7.33 -22.97 17.78
N ILE A 429 -8.44 -22.44 17.26
CA ILE A 429 -8.56 -21.04 16.81
C ILE A 429 -8.18 -20.08 17.96
N LEU A 430 -8.77 -20.29 19.15
CA LEU A 430 -8.48 -19.47 20.32
C LEU A 430 -7.04 -19.63 20.82
N TYR A 431 -6.43 -20.81 20.62
CA TYR A 431 -5.01 -21.00 20.90
C TYR A 431 -4.14 -20.21 19.92
N VAL A 432 -4.39 -20.32 18.62
CA VAL A 432 -3.61 -19.64 17.57
C VAL A 432 -3.61 -18.13 17.80
N GLU A 433 -4.78 -17.54 18.01
CA GLU A 433 -4.93 -16.11 18.29
C GLU A 433 -4.11 -15.68 19.52
N ARG A 434 -4.25 -16.42 20.64
CA ARG A 434 -3.50 -16.13 21.88
C ARG A 434 -2.00 -16.29 21.68
N ARG A 435 -1.56 -17.34 21.00
CA ARG A 435 -0.14 -17.67 20.83
C ARG A 435 0.57 -16.70 19.90
N ALA A 436 -0.08 -16.28 18.82
CA ALA A 436 0.46 -15.28 17.91
C ALA A 436 0.57 -13.91 18.61
N SER A 437 -0.52 -13.47 19.26
CA SER A 437 -0.58 -12.17 19.96
C SER A 437 0.40 -12.02 21.12
N ALA A 438 0.99 -13.12 21.61
CA ALA A 438 1.98 -13.11 22.68
C ALA A 438 3.39 -12.70 22.22
N VAL A 439 3.64 -12.65 20.90
CA VAL A 439 4.94 -12.29 20.33
C VAL A 439 4.75 -11.12 19.37
N PRO A 440 5.49 -10.00 19.52
CA PRO A 440 5.43 -8.89 18.58
C PRO A 440 5.70 -9.33 17.13
N ASP A 441 5.00 -8.71 16.18
CA ASP A 441 5.15 -8.95 14.74
C ASP A 441 4.95 -10.40 14.27
N VAL A 442 4.26 -11.20 15.09
CA VAL A 442 3.81 -12.55 14.75
C VAL A 442 2.29 -12.55 14.60
N VAL A 443 1.81 -13.13 13.51
CA VAL A 443 0.37 -13.24 13.23
C VAL A 443 0.01 -14.67 12.88
N GLY A 444 -1.17 -15.10 13.33
CA GLY A 444 -1.70 -16.43 13.09
C GLY A 444 -3.20 -16.35 12.85
N THR A 445 -3.65 -16.91 11.73
CA THR A 445 -5.04 -16.75 11.27
C THR A 445 -5.62 -18.09 10.82
N VAL A 446 -6.86 -18.36 11.23
CA VAL A 446 -7.72 -19.40 10.63
C VAL A 446 -8.72 -18.69 9.73
N GLY A 447 -8.42 -18.62 8.44
CA GLY A 447 -9.21 -17.85 7.47
C GLY A 447 -10.36 -18.64 6.83
N MET A 448 -10.27 -19.97 6.81
CA MET A 448 -11.30 -20.87 6.32
C MET A 448 -11.79 -21.75 7.46
N LEU A 449 -13.11 -21.93 7.57
CA LEU A 449 -13.74 -22.82 8.54
C LEU A 449 -15.01 -23.42 7.94
N GLU A 450 -15.05 -24.74 7.78
CA GLU A 450 -16.16 -25.46 7.16
C GLU A 450 -16.51 -26.72 7.96
N VAL A 451 -17.80 -26.95 8.19
CA VAL A 451 -18.35 -28.23 8.63
C VAL A 451 -19.10 -28.83 7.44
N PRO A 452 -18.48 -29.75 6.68
CA PRO A 452 -19.09 -30.28 5.46
C PRO A 452 -20.43 -30.97 5.76
N ALA A 453 -21.47 -30.59 5.04
CA ALA A 453 -22.85 -31.09 5.24
C ALA A 453 -23.36 -30.95 6.69
N GLY A 454 -22.94 -29.89 7.39
CA GLY A 454 -23.37 -29.61 8.76
C GLY A 454 -24.90 -29.52 8.90
N SER A 455 -25.43 -30.03 10.01
CA SER A 455 -26.84 -29.95 10.38
C SER A 455 -26.98 -29.50 11.84
N ILE A 456 -28.00 -28.69 12.13
CA ILE A 456 -28.25 -28.10 13.45
C ILE A 456 -28.34 -29.17 14.56
N ASN A 457 -28.86 -30.36 14.23
CA ASN A 457 -29.10 -31.45 15.17
C ASN A 457 -28.06 -32.58 15.11
N VAL A 458 -26.90 -32.35 14.50
CA VAL A 458 -25.82 -33.36 14.36
C VAL A 458 -24.52 -32.82 14.93
N VAL A 459 -23.88 -33.59 15.82
CA VAL A 459 -22.52 -33.32 16.30
C VAL A 459 -21.57 -33.35 15.10
N PRO A 460 -20.75 -32.30 14.85
CA PRO A 460 -19.84 -32.27 13.71
C PRO A 460 -18.82 -33.41 13.71
N GLY A 461 -18.96 -34.33 12.76
CA GLY A 461 -18.02 -35.44 12.57
C GLY A 461 -16.76 -35.05 11.79
N ARG A 462 -16.74 -33.91 11.12
CA ARG A 462 -15.61 -33.40 10.34
C ARG A 462 -15.60 -31.88 10.39
N CYS A 463 -14.42 -31.28 10.38
CA CYS A 463 -14.25 -29.84 10.21
C CYS A 463 -12.98 -29.56 9.42
N LYS A 464 -13.12 -28.82 8.32
CA LYS A 464 -12.02 -28.37 7.46
C LYS A 464 -11.70 -26.92 7.78
N PHE A 465 -10.42 -26.56 7.78
CA PHE A 465 -9.99 -25.21 8.08
C PHE A 465 -8.63 -24.92 7.46
N SER A 466 -8.24 -23.65 7.41
CA SER A 466 -6.90 -23.23 7.01
C SER A 466 -6.08 -22.75 8.21
N LEU A 467 -4.76 -22.80 8.09
CA LEU A 467 -3.82 -22.11 8.96
C LEU A 467 -2.95 -21.20 8.09
N ASP A 468 -2.81 -19.93 8.49
CA ASP A 468 -1.85 -18.97 7.93
C ASP A 468 -1.05 -18.37 9.08
N LEU A 469 0.23 -18.76 9.17
CA LEU A 469 1.13 -18.36 10.25
C LEU A 469 2.27 -17.56 9.66
N ARG A 470 2.47 -16.32 10.13
CA ARG A 470 3.49 -15.42 9.60
C ARG A 470 4.32 -14.78 10.70
N ALA A 471 5.59 -14.51 10.39
CA ALA A 471 6.48 -13.77 11.26
C ALA A 471 7.61 -13.08 10.49
N THR A 472 8.23 -12.09 11.12
CA THR A 472 9.39 -11.36 10.60
C THR A 472 10.69 -12.17 10.56
N THR A 473 10.73 -13.34 11.19
CA THR A 473 11.90 -14.24 11.14
C THR A 473 11.45 -15.69 10.97
N ASN A 474 12.27 -16.50 10.28
CA ASN A 474 12.03 -17.93 10.15
C ASN A 474 11.95 -18.60 11.53
N THR A 475 12.84 -18.24 12.46
CA THR A 475 12.83 -18.81 13.82
C THR A 475 11.51 -18.54 14.56
N ALA A 476 10.98 -17.31 14.50
CA ALA A 476 9.71 -16.99 15.15
C ALA A 476 8.52 -17.70 14.48
N ARG A 477 8.51 -17.76 13.14
CA ARG A 477 7.50 -18.47 12.34
C ARG A 477 7.50 -19.96 12.68
N ASP A 478 8.67 -20.60 12.67
CA ASP A 478 8.84 -22.03 12.89
C ASP A 478 8.49 -22.40 14.34
N ALA A 479 8.79 -21.52 15.31
CA ALA A 479 8.34 -21.69 16.69
C ALA A 479 6.80 -21.60 16.82
N LEU A 480 6.16 -20.64 16.15
CA LEU A 480 4.70 -20.54 16.13
C LEU A 480 4.07 -21.80 15.50
N ASP A 481 4.60 -22.25 14.35
CA ASP A 481 4.14 -23.45 13.66
C ASP A 481 4.26 -24.69 14.55
N ALA A 482 5.43 -24.91 15.15
CA ALA A 482 5.67 -26.02 16.06
C ALA A 482 4.69 -26.03 17.24
N ASP A 483 4.46 -24.86 17.86
CA ASP A 483 3.53 -24.70 18.98
C ASP A 483 2.07 -24.98 18.59
N VAL A 484 1.64 -24.47 17.43
CA VAL A 484 0.28 -24.68 16.90
C VAL A 484 0.04 -26.15 16.53
N GLN A 485 1.01 -26.81 15.90
CA GLN A 485 0.89 -28.23 15.57
C GLN A 485 0.91 -29.13 16.80
N ALA A 486 1.74 -28.80 17.80
CA ALA A 486 1.75 -29.51 19.08
C ALA A 486 0.40 -29.36 19.81
N GLU A 487 -0.18 -28.17 19.80
CA GLU A 487 -1.50 -27.95 20.40
C GLU A 487 -2.60 -28.70 19.67
N LEU A 488 -2.63 -28.66 18.33
CA LEU A 488 -3.58 -29.44 17.54
C LEU A 488 -3.51 -30.93 17.90
N ALA A 489 -2.29 -31.48 17.97
CA ALA A 489 -2.09 -32.87 18.36
C ALA A 489 -2.63 -33.15 19.78
N ARG A 490 -2.37 -32.25 20.74
CA ARG A 490 -2.85 -32.37 22.12
C ARG A 490 -4.37 -32.30 22.23
N ILE A 491 -5.01 -31.39 21.51
CA ILE A 491 -6.47 -31.24 21.44
C ILE A 491 -7.10 -32.52 20.89
N CYS A 492 -6.60 -33.00 19.75
CA CYS A 492 -7.13 -34.20 19.09
C CYS A 492 -6.94 -35.45 19.95
N ALA A 493 -5.77 -35.64 20.57
CA ALA A 493 -5.52 -36.77 21.46
C ALA A 493 -6.47 -36.76 22.67
N ARG A 494 -6.64 -35.60 23.33
CA ARG A 494 -7.55 -35.43 24.47
C ARG A 494 -9.01 -35.69 24.10
N ARG A 495 -9.43 -35.35 22.89
CA ARG A 495 -10.82 -35.48 22.41
C ARG A 495 -11.09 -36.79 21.65
N GLY A 496 -10.09 -37.64 21.45
CA GLY A 496 -10.21 -38.89 20.70
C GLY A 496 -10.52 -38.68 19.21
N LEU A 497 -9.91 -37.67 18.60
CA LEU A 497 -10.06 -37.25 17.21
C LEU A 497 -8.80 -37.57 16.41
N SER A 498 -8.92 -37.67 15.08
CA SER A 498 -7.79 -37.68 14.16
C SER A 498 -7.75 -36.39 13.35
N PHE A 499 -6.60 -36.08 12.75
CA PHE A 499 -6.45 -34.90 11.90
C PHE A 499 -5.47 -35.14 10.77
N SER A 500 -5.55 -34.31 9.74
CA SER A 500 -4.59 -34.23 8.64
C SER A 500 -4.22 -32.78 8.36
N ILE A 501 -2.95 -32.54 8.02
CA ILE A 501 -2.41 -31.24 7.64
C ILE A 501 -1.75 -31.40 6.26
N THR A 502 -2.09 -30.51 5.32
CA THR A 502 -1.48 -30.44 3.99
C THR A 502 -0.82 -29.07 3.82
N PRO A 503 0.52 -29.00 3.71
CA PRO A 503 1.21 -27.75 3.42
C PRO A 503 0.80 -27.21 2.05
N THR A 504 0.47 -25.92 1.99
CA THR A 504 0.17 -25.21 0.74
C THR A 504 1.20 -24.14 0.44
N GLU A 505 1.91 -23.64 1.45
CA GLU A 505 2.94 -22.62 1.29
C GLU A 505 4.01 -22.73 2.37
N ASN A 506 5.25 -22.45 1.98
CA ASN A 506 6.37 -22.25 2.88
C ASN A 506 7.30 -21.21 2.27
N ALA A 507 7.18 -19.96 2.72
CA ALA A 507 7.99 -18.85 2.28
C ALA A 507 8.88 -18.35 3.43
N SER A 508 10.18 -18.28 3.18
CA SER A 508 11.14 -17.70 4.13
C SER A 508 10.87 -16.22 4.35
N ALA A 509 11.12 -15.74 5.57
CA ALA A 509 11.17 -14.33 5.86
C ALA A 509 12.35 -13.67 5.13
N ALA A 510 12.17 -12.41 4.74
CA ALA A 510 13.20 -11.60 4.10
C ALA A 510 13.43 -10.33 4.94
N PRO A 511 14.27 -10.39 5.99
CA PRO A 511 14.63 -9.21 6.77
C PRO A 511 15.33 -8.17 5.91
N SER A 512 14.99 -6.90 6.13
CA SER A 512 15.70 -5.79 5.50
C SER A 512 17.12 -5.69 6.09
N ASP A 513 18.10 -5.39 5.25
CA ASP A 513 19.48 -5.19 5.67
C ASP A 513 19.59 -4.02 6.66
N PRO A 514 20.21 -4.20 7.83
CA PRO A 514 20.26 -3.15 8.85
C PRO A 514 20.97 -1.87 8.42
N ALA A 515 21.95 -1.93 7.51
CA ALA A 515 22.62 -0.72 7.02
C ALA A 515 21.72 0.05 6.05
N TRP A 516 21.00 -0.66 5.17
CA TRP A 516 20.01 -0.05 4.27
C TRP A 516 18.80 0.53 5.03
N GLN A 517 18.30 -0.14 6.06
CA GLN A 517 17.25 0.41 6.94
C GLN A 517 17.70 1.74 7.57
N ARG A 518 18.92 1.80 8.11
CA ARG A 518 19.47 3.05 8.68
C ARG A 518 19.59 4.19 7.67
N ARG A 519 19.88 3.88 6.40
CA ARG A 519 19.87 4.91 5.34
C ARG A 519 18.47 5.46 5.11
N TRP A 520 17.45 4.60 5.12
CA TRP A 520 16.07 5.06 5.05
C TRP A 520 15.67 5.92 6.25
N GLU A 521 16.09 5.53 7.45
CA GLU A 521 15.85 6.32 8.67
C GLU A 521 16.45 7.73 8.54
N GLN A 522 17.72 7.83 8.16
CA GLN A 522 18.42 9.11 7.97
C GLN A 522 17.72 10.00 6.93
N VAL A 523 17.25 9.41 5.84
CA VAL A 523 16.53 10.12 4.78
C VAL A 523 15.17 10.62 5.28
N VAL A 524 14.40 9.77 5.97
CA VAL A 524 13.08 10.15 6.52
C VAL A 524 13.24 11.25 7.59
N GLU A 525 14.24 11.15 8.46
CA GLU A 525 14.59 12.20 9.42
C GLU A 525 15.00 13.51 8.71
N GLY A 526 15.79 13.41 7.63
CA GLY A 526 16.21 14.53 6.81
C GLY A 526 15.05 15.28 6.13
N LEU A 527 13.95 14.59 5.84
CA LEU A 527 12.69 15.21 5.39
C LEU A 527 11.92 15.90 6.52
N GLY A 528 12.35 15.76 7.77
CA GLY A 528 11.68 16.29 8.96
C GLY A 528 10.47 15.46 9.40
N LEU A 529 10.44 14.18 9.03
CA LEU A 529 9.37 13.24 9.37
C LEU A 529 9.81 12.30 10.51
N PRO A 530 8.88 11.81 11.34
CA PRO A 530 9.22 10.81 12.35
C PRO A 530 9.57 9.47 11.70
N VAL A 531 10.59 8.81 12.25
CA VAL A 531 10.96 7.44 11.87
C VAL A 531 9.94 6.46 12.42
N PHE A 532 9.36 5.65 11.54
CA PHE A 532 8.50 4.55 11.92
C PHE A 532 8.91 3.28 11.20
N ARG A 533 9.15 2.22 11.98
CA ARG A 533 9.57 0.91 11.51
C ARG A 533 8.39 -0.04 11.57
N MET A 534 8.19 -0.84 10.52
CA MET A 534 7.11 -1.81 10.45
C MET A 534 7.44 -3.01 9.55
N PRO A 535 6.86 -4.20 9.78
CA PRO A 535 7.00 -5.31 8.85
C PRO A 535 6.08 -5.13 7.63
N SER A 536 6.44 -5.77 6.51
CA SER A 536 5.50 -6.03 5.42
C SER A 536 4.75 -7.34 5.68
N GLY A 537 3.42 -7.27 5.60
CA GLY A 537 2.54 -8.43 5.65
C GLY A 537 2.37 -9.14 4.30
N ALA A 538 2.67 -8.47 3.20
CA ALA A 538 2.53 -8.97 1.83
C ALA A 538 3.89 -9.43 1.26
N GLY A 539 3.83 -10.27 0.21
CA GLY A 539 5.04 -10.62 -0.54
C GLY A 539 5.44 -9.50 -1.49
N HIS A 540 6.73 -9.42 -1.81
CA HIS A 540 7.27 -8.47 -2.80
C HIS A 540 8.48 -9.09 -3.50
N ASP A 541 8.87 -8.56 -4.65
CA ASP A 541 10.07 -9.01 -5.37
C ASP A 541 11.34 -8.93 -4.51
N ALA A 542 11.44 -7.96 -3.60
CA ALA A 542 12.49 -7.89 -2.58
C ALA A 542 12.71 -9.20 -1.80
N MET A 543 11.68 -10.03 -1.62
CA MET A 543 11.83 -11.35 -0.98
C MET A 543 12.75 -12.28 -1.76
N LYS A 544 12.73 -12.21 -3.10
CA LYS A 544 13.65 -12.98 -3.94
C LYS A 544 15.03 -12.37 -3.89
N LEU A 545 15.15 -11.07 -4.12
CA LEU A 545 16.47 -10.42 -4.15
C LEU A 545 17.21 -10.57 -2.82
N HIS A 546 16.50 -10.68 -1.68
CA HIS A 546 17.07 -11.01 -0.37
C HIS A 546 17.93 -12.29 -0.36
N GLU A 547 17.60 -13.29 -1.17
CA GLU A 547 18.36 -14.55 -1.23
C GLU A 547 19.78 -14.37 -1.82
N ALA A 548 20.04 -13.26 -2.53
CA ALA A 548 21.28 -13.03 -3.25
C ALA A 548 22.03 -11.75 -2.83
N MET A 549 21.34 -10.72 -2.32
CA MET A 549 21.95 -9.43 -1.99
C MET A 549 21.24 -8.72 -0.82
N PRO A 550 21.90 -7.74 -0.16
CA PRO A 550 21.24 -6.89 0.83
C PRO A 550 20.03 -6.20 0.22
N GLN A 551 18.88 -6.20 0.91
CA GLN A 551 17.67 -5.52 0.45
C GLN A 551 17.06 -4.64 1.54
N ALA A 552 16.39 -3.55 1.18
CA ALA A 552 15.48 -2.86 2.10
C ALA A 552 14.34 -2.16 1.34
N MET A 553 13.19 -2.02 1.99
CA MET A 553 12.04 -1.34 1.41
C MET A 553 11.65 -0.07 2.16
N LEU A 554 11.03 0.86 1.41
CA LEU A 554 10.34 2.02 1.95
C LEU A 554 8.86 1.96 1.56
N PHE A 555 7.98 2.01 2.55
CA PHE A 555 6.55 2.09 2.34
C PHE A 555 6.06 3.52 2.21
N LEU A 556 5.10 3.70 1.31
CA LEU A 556 4.26 4.88 1.15
C LEU A 556 2.86 4.60 1.72
N ARG A 557 2.32 5.56 2.48
CA ARG A 557 0.95 5.49 2.98
C ARG A 557 -0.06 5.35 1.84
N GLY A 558 -0.95 4.37 1.97
CA GLY A 558 -2.18 4.29 1.17
C GLY A 558 -3.31 5.13 1.77
N LEU A 559 -4.16 5.70 0.93
CA LEU A 559 -5.42 6.36 1.30
C LEU A 559 -6.53 5.32 1.49
N ASN A 560 -7.72 5.76 1.91
CA ASN A 560 -8.87 4.89 2.16
C ASN A 560 -8.51 3.72 3.12
N SER A 561 -7.77 4.02 4.20
CA SER A 561 -7.25 3.02 5.16
C SER A 561 -6.30 2.00 4.54
N GLY A 562 -5.53 2.44 3.53
CA GLY A 562 -4.51 1.62 2.90
C GLY A 562 -5.04 0.42 2.13
N ILE A 563 -6.30 0.50 1.68
CA ILE A 563 -6.88 -0.49 0.78
C ILE A 563 -5.94 -0.71 -0.42
N SER A 564 -5.63 -1.98 -0.71
CA SER A 564 -4.91 -2.45 -1.91
C SER A 564 -5.71 -3.56 -2.60
N HIS A 565 -5.25 -4.01 -3.77
CA HIS A 565 -5.92 -5.07 -4.56
C HIS A 565 -7.39 -4.74 -4.83
N ASN A 566 -7.66 -3.45 -5.00
CA ASN A 566 -9.00 -2.90 -5.07
C ASN A 566 -8.99 -1.56 -5.81
N PRO A 567 -10.03 -1.21 -6.59
CA PRO A 567 -10.05 0.06 -7.33
C PRO A 567 -10.05 1.33 -6.46
N LEU A 568 -10.30 1.19 -5.15
CA LEU A 568 -10.23 2.27 -4.18
C LEU A 568 -8.82 2.53 -3.64
N GLU A 569 -7.83 1.73 -4.03
CA GLU A 569 -6.42 2.01 -3.74
C GLU A 569 -6.03 3.38 -4.30
N ALA A 570 -5.44 4.21 -3.43
CA ALA A 570 -5.05 5.56 -3.79
C ALA A 570 -3.87 6.03 -2.94
N ILE A 571 -3.09 6.94 -3.49
CA ILE A 571 -2.03 7.71 -2.80
C ILE A 571 -2.29 9.21 -3.05
N SER A 572 -1.74 10.08 -2.20
CA SER A 572 -1.73 11.52 -2.48
C SER A 572 -0.47 11.92 -3.26
N ASN A 573 -0.56 13.01 -4.03
CA ASN A 573 0.59 13.59 -4.71
C ASN A 573 1.63 14.14 -3.71
N ASP A 574 1.21 14.68 -2.56
CA ASP A 574 2.14 15.13 -1.51
C ASP A 574 2.92 13.96 -0.90
N ASP A 575 2.26 12.83 -0.62
CA ASP A 575 2.95 11.63 -0.14
C ASP A 575 3.91 11.10 -1.23
N ALA A 576 3.47 11.05 -2.49
CA ALA A 576 4.33 10.65 -3.61
C ALA A 576 5.55 11.58 -3.79
N GLU A 577 5.38 12.89 -3.60
CA GLU A 577 6.49 13.86 -3.59
C GLU A 577 7.51 13.50 -2.50
N LEU A 578 7.05 13.22 -1.28
CA LEU A 578 7.93 12.80 -0.18
C LEU A 578 8.66 11.49 -0.48
N CYS A 579 7.98 10.53 -1.13
CA CYS A 579 8.58 9.28 -1.57
C CYS A 579 9.70 9.50 -2.59
N VAL A 580 9.48 10.37 -3.59
CA VAL A 580 10.49 10.73 -4.59
C VAL A 580 11.67 11.45 -3.92
N ARG A 581 11.41 12.43 -3.05
CA ARG A 581 12.45 13.16 -2.32
C ARG A 581 13.27 12.23 -1.43
N ALA A 582 12.64 11.25 -0.80
CA ALA A 582 13.33 10.23 -0.03
C ALA A 582 14.29 9.42 -0.92
N PHE A 583 13.82 8.95 -2.08
CA PHE A 583 14.69 8.22 -3.00
C PHE A 583 15.84 9.10 -3.54
N GLN A 584 15.58 10.37 -3.88
CA GLN A 584 16.63 11.31 -4.29
C GLN A 584 17.73 11.46 -3.21
N GLN A 585 17.34 11.72 -1.96
CA GLN A 585 18.31 11.83 -0.86
C GLN A 585 19.03 10.51 -0.59
N LEU A 586 18.36 9.36 -0.74
CA LEU A 586 19.03 8.06 -0.65
C LEU A 586 20.14 7.96 -1.71
N LEU A 587 19.87 8.34 -2.96
CA LEU A 587 20.85 8.29 -4.05
C LEU A 587 22.04 9.24 -3.79
N GLU A 588 21.79 10.42 -3.26
CA GLU A 588 22.83 11.42 -2.95
C GLU A 588 23.78 10.97 -1.81
N ASN A 589 23.29 10.13 -0.89
CA ASN A 589 24.00 9.71 0.32
C ASN A 589 24.78 8.38 0.19
N LEU A 590 24.86 7.79 -1.00
CA LEU A 590 25.51 6.49 -1.29
C LEU A 590 26.88 6.63 -1.95
#